data_AF-A0A6J6UPT7-F1
#
_entry.id   AF-A0A6J6UPT7-F1
#
_cell.length_a   1.000
_cell.length_b   1.000
_cell.length_c   1.000
_cell.angle_alpha   90.00
_cell.angle_beta   90.00
_cell.angle_gamma   90.00
#
_symmetry.space_group_name_H-M   'P 1'
#
loop_
_entity.id
_entity.type
_entity.pdbx_description
1 polymer ?
#
loop_
_entity_poly.entity_id
_entity_poly.type
_entity_poly.pdbx_seq_one_letter_code
_entity_poly.pdbx_strand_id
1 'polypeptide(L)' 'MENETESIKHAPLPTEKTLRSRRNLPFQFWRFAAINFKMIKMIRRGHH' A
#
# COMPACT_ATOMS: atom_id res chain seq x y z
N MET A 1 -23.31 -4.56 16.34
CA MET A 1 -22.42 -4.11 15.24
C MET A 1 -22.37 -2.58 15.20
N GLU A 2 -22.07 -1.94 16.34
CA GLU A 2 -22.24 -0.48 16.51
C GLU A 2 -20.88 0.27 16.46
N ASN A 3 -19.79 -0.48 16.63
CA ASN A 3 -18.42 0.04 16.72
C ASN A 3 -17.75 0.27 15.35
N GLU A 4 -18.20 -0.40 14.29
CA GLU A 4 -17.54 -0.33 12.98
C GLU A 4 -17.73 1.03 12.32
N THR A 5 -18.96 1.56 12.38
CA THR A 5 -19.33 2.88 11.85
C THR A 5 -18.63 4.01 12.60
N GLU A 6 -18.41 3.85 13.90
CA GLU A 6 -17.69 4.81 14.74
C GLU A 6 -16.20 4.83 14.39
N SER A 7 -15.60 3.65 14.19
CA SER A 7 -14.21 3.52 13.73
C SER A 7 -13.96 4.18 12.37
N ILE A 8 -14.89 4.03 11.42
CA ILE A 8 -14.82 4.65 10.09
C ILE A 8 -14.88 6.18 10.18
N LYS A 9 -15.69 6.75 11.09
CA LYS A 9 -15.82 8.21 11.28
C LYS A 9 -14.52 8.87 11.74
N HIS A 10 -13.68 8.15 12.48
CA HIS A 10 -12.40 8.66 12.98
C HIS A 10 -11.23 8.42 12.03
N ALA A 11 -11.45 7.76 10.90
CA ALA A 11 -10.39 7.52 9.93
C ALA A 11 -9.93 8.85 9.30
N PRO A 12 -8.62 9.14 9.26
CA PRO A 12 -8.12 10.35 8.63
C PRO A 12 -8.45 10.33 7.13
N LEU A 13 -9.08 11.41 6.65
CA LEU A 13 -9.39 11.55 5.24
C LEU A 13 -8.09 11.63 4.41
N PRO A 14 -8.05 11.03 3.21
CA PRO A 14 -6.88 11.08 2.37
C PRO A 14 -6.59 12.53 1.96
N THR A 15 -5.36 12.98 2.20
CA THR A 15 -4.90 14.29 1.73
C THR A 15 -4.77 14.33 0.21
N GLU A 16 -4.74 15.51 -0.39
CA GLU A 16 -4.55 15.69 -1.84
C GLU A 16 -3.28 15.01 -2.36
N LYS A 17 -2.20 15.01 -1.55
CA LYS A 17 -0.95 14.31 -1.86
C LYS A 17 -1.16 12.79 -1.95
N THR A 18 -1.93 12.22 -1.01
CA THR A 18 -2.32 10.81 -1.03
C THR A 18 -3.14 10.46 -2.27
N LEU A 19 -4.09 11.32 -2.66
CA LEU A 19 -4.91 11.11 -3.85
C LEU A 19 -4.11 11.23 -5.15
N ARG A 20 -3.15 12.16 -5.22
CA ARG A 20 -2.26 12.32 -6.39
C ARG A 20 -1.33 11.13 -6.57
N SER A 21 -0.78 10.61 -5.47
CA SER A 21 0.04 9.39 -5.49
C SER A 21 -0.74 8.16 -5.97
N ARG A 22 -2.04 8.04 -5.62
CA ARG A 22 -2.90 6.95 -6.09
C ARG A 22 -3.15 6.95 -7.59
N ARG A 23 -3.16 8.12 -8.25
CA ARG A 23 -3.38 8.24 -9.71
C ARG A 23 -2.10 8.18 -10.54
N ASN A 24 -0.94 8.13 -9.90
CA ASN A 24 0.33 8.15 -10.59
C ASN A 24 0.73 6.72 -11.04
N LEU A 25 0.55 6.42 -12.34
CA LEU A 25 0.89 5.11 -12.92
C LEU A 25 2.37 4.73 -12.77
N PRO A 26 3.35 5.62 -13.07
CA PRO A 26 4.76 5.35 -12.77
C PRO A 26 5.02 4.96 -11.30
N PHE A 27 4.41 5.68 -10.36
CA PHE A 27 4.55 5.38 -8.93
C PHE A 27 3.92 4.03 -8.55
N GLN A 28 2.76 3.70 -9.13
CA GLN A 28 2.12 2.39 -8.93
C GLN A 28 2.98 1.25 -9.48
N PHE A 29 3.58 1.42 -10.66
CA PHE A 29 4.47 0.43 -11.26
C PHE A 29 5.73 0.22 -10.41
N TRP A 30 6.36 1.31 -9.97
CA TRP A 30 7.51 1.24 -9.06
C TRP A 30 7.16 0.49 -7.77
N ARG A 31 6.02 0.83 -7.14
CA ARG A 31 5.56 0.18 -5.91
C ARG A 31 5.32 -1.31 -6.13
N PHE A 32 4.72 -1.69 -7.26
CA PHE A 32 4.52 -3.08 -7.65
C PHE A 32 5.86 -3.82 -7.79
N ALA A 33 6.80 -3.24 -8.56
CA ALA A 33 8.12 -3.83 -8.75
C ALA A 33 8.88 -4.01 -7.43
N ALA A 34 8.88 -3.01 -6.55
CA ALA A 34 9.57 -3.06 -5.26
C ALA A 34 9.02 -4.17 -4.33
N ILE A 35 7.69 -4.33 -4.28
CA ILE A 35 7.05 -5.39 -3.47
C ILE A 35 7.41 -6.78 -4.02
N ASN A 36 7.27 -6.98 -5.33
CA ASN A 36 7.60 -8.26 -5.96
C ASN A 36 9.09 -8.60 -5.80
N PHE A 37 9.97 -7.61 -5.96
CA PHE A 37 11.40 -7.81 -5.77
C PHE A 37 11.75 -8.20 -4.32
N LYS A 38 11.09 -7.60 -3.32
CA LYS A 38 11.25 -7.99 -1.91
C LYS A 38 10.84 -9.44 -1.68
N MET A 39 9.73 -9.90 -2.27
CA MET A 39 9.30 -11.30 -2.18
C MET A 39 10.30 -12.24 -2.84
N ILE A 40 10.77 -11.91 -4.06
CA ILE A 40 11.81 -12.69 -4.74
C ILE A 40 13.08 -12.79 -3.90
N LYS A 41 13.53 -11.68 -3.30
CA LYS A 41 14.69 -11.65 -2.41
C LYS A 41 14.51 -12.54 -1.17
N MET A 42 13.31 -12.55 -0.59
CA MET A 42 12.97 -13.40 0.55
C MET A 42 13.00 -14.89 0.16
N ILE A 43 12.40 -15.25 -0.97
CA ILE A 43 12.41 -16.63 -1.51
C ILE A 43 13.84 -17.09 -1.78
N ARG A 44 14.64 -16.27 -2.47
CA ARG A 44 16.05 -16.59 -2.76
C ARG A 44 16.90 -16.77 -1.49
N ARG A 45 16.59 -16.04 -0.42
CA ARG A 45 17.34 -16.10 0.84
C ARG A 45 16.89 -17.26 1.74
N GLY A 46 15.66 -17.76 1.58
CA GLY A 46 15.15 -18.91 2.33
C GLY A 46 15.51 -20.28 1.71
N HIS A 47 15.99 -20.31 0.47
CA HIS A 47 16.45 -21.53 -0.21
C HIS A 47 17.95 -21.86 0.05
N HIS A 48 18.58 -21.20 1.01
CA HIS A 48 19.95 -21.44 1.46
C HIS A 48 19.97 -21.79 2.95
#